data_AF-A0A0G3XFN8-F1
#
_entry.id   AF-A0A0G3XFN8-F1
#
_cell.length_a   1.000
_cell.length_b   1.000
_cell.length_c   1.000
_cell.angle_alpha   90.00
_cell.angle_beta   90.00
_cell.angle_gamma   90.00
#
_symmetry.space_group_name_H-M   'P 1'
#
loop_
_entity.id
_entity.type
_entity.pdbx_description
1 polymer ?
#
loop_
_entity_poly.entity_id
_entity_poly.type
_entity_poly.pdbx_seq_one_letter_code
_entity_poly.pdbx_strand_id
1 'polypeptide(L)'
;MTTTSQKPEAFARGARMLRTALGSTITHFLEDPAVVEIMLNPDGRLWVDRLSEGLADTGETLSPADGERIVRLVAHHVGVEVHPRSPRVSAELPETGERFEGLLPPVVAAPAFAIRKPAVAIFTLDDYVAAGIMFADQAATLRAAVMARANILVAGGTSTGKTTLTNALLAEVAKTADRVVIIEDTRELQCAAPNLVAMRTKDGVATLSELVRSSLRLRPDRIPIGEVRGSEALDLLKAWGTGHPGGIGTIHAGSGIGALRRLEQLIQEAVVTVPRALIAETIDLVAVLSGRGSARRLAELARVDGLSPDGDYAITPATLDRTGAPS
;
A
#
# COMPACT_ATOMS: atom_id res chain seq x y z
N MET A 1 -2.79 21.37 39.90
CA MET A 1 -2.02 20.81 38.77
C MET A 1 -2.75 19.56 38.29
N THR A 2 -3.68 19.74 37.36
CA THR A 2 -4.69 18.73 36.98
C THR A 2 -4.91 18.83 35.48
N THR A 3 -4.16 18.09 34.68
CA THR A 3 -4.37 17.96 33.23
C THR A 3 -3.73 16.67 32.73
N THR A 4 -4.33 15.52 33.06
CA THR A 4 -3.95 14.25 32.41
C THR A 4 -5.10 13.26 32.21
N SER A 5 -6.30 13.49 32.78
CA SER A 5 -7.45 12.56 32.64
C SER A 5 -8.50 12.93 31.58
N GLN A 6 -8.45 14.10 30.93
CA GLN A 6 -9.50 14.53 29.98
C GLN A 6 -9.34 14.03 28.55
N LYS A 7 -8.11 13.67 28.13
CA LYS A 7 -7.84 13.21 26.74
C LYS A 7 -8.50 11.86 26.39
N PRO A 8 -8.53 10.85 27.27
CA PRO A 8 -9.16 9.55 26.95
C PRO A 8 -10.67 9.66 26.74
N GLU A 9 -11.37 10.43 27.58
CA GLU A 9 -12.83 10.58 27.51
C GLU A 9 -13.29 11.42 26.31
N ALA A 10 -12.55 12.48 25.95
CA ALA A 10 -12.83 13.25 24.75
C ALA A 10 -12.65 12.41 23.47
N PHE A 11 -11.59 11.60 23.43
CA PHE A 11 -11.31 10.69 22.32
C PHE A 11 -12.38 9.60 22.18
N ALA A 12 -12.76 8.94 23.29
CA ALA A 12 -13.81 7.93 23.30
C ALA A 12 -15.20 8.50 22.92
N ARG A 13 -15.51 9.74 23.34
CA ARG A 13 -16.73 10.44 22.90
C ARG A 13 -16.71 10.72 21.40
N GLY A 14 -15.59 11.19 20.86
CA GLY A 14 -15.43 11.43 19.43
C GLY A 14 -15.62 10.17 18.59
N ALA A 15 -15.03 9.05 19.00
CA ALA A 15 -15.19 7.76 18.32
C ALA A 15 -16.65 7.27 18.31
N ARG A 16 -17.36 7.38 19.43
CA ARG A 16 -18.79 7.04 19.51
C ARG A 16 -19.67 7.94 18.63
N MET A 17 -19.40 9.24 18.62
CA MET A 17 -20.12 10.19 17.77
C MET A 17 -19.90 9.88 16.28
N LEU A 18 -18.66 9.54 15.89
CA LEU A 18 -18.35 9.15 14.53
C LEU A 18 -19.10 7.87 14.13
N ARG A 19 -19.08 6.81 14.96
CA ARG A 19 -19.84 5.58 14.68
C ARG A 19 -21.34 5.85 14.53
N THR A 20 -21.89 6.69 15.40
CA THR A 20 -23.29 7.10 15.31
C THR A 20 -23.56 7.87 14.01
N ALA A 21 -22.59 8.67 13.54
CA ALA A 21 -22.72 9.43 12.31
C ALA A 21 -22.62 8.61 11.03
N LEU A 22 -21.77 7.58 11.01
CA LEU A 22 -21.70 6.60 9.92
C LEU A 22 -23.04 5.87 9.74
N GLY A 23 -23.83 5.74 10.82
CA GLY A 23 -25.15 5.13 10.78
C GLY A 23 -25.09 3.63 10.54
N SER A 24 -26.25 2.98 10.58
CA SER A 24 -26.35 1.51 10.48
C SER A 24 -25.90 0.97 9.13
N THR A 25 -26.19 1.69 8.03
CA THR A 25 -25.87 1.25 6.66
C THR A 25 -24.37 1.13 6.43
N ILE A 26 -23.61 2.19 6.72
CA ILE A 26 -22.14 2.15 6.55
C ILE A 26 -21.51 1.19 7.56
N THR A 27 -22.02 1.16 8.80
CA THR A 27 -21.52 0.22 9.82
C THR A 27 -21.69 -1.23 9.37
N HIS A 28 -22.84 -1.59 8.78
CA HIS A 28 -23.07 -2.94 8.25
C HIS A 28 -22.07 -3.32 7.15
N PHE A 29 -21.78 -2.40 6.22
CA PHE A 29 -20.76 -2.65 5.19
C PHE A 29 -19.34 -2.72 5.78
N LEU A 30 -19.04 -1.96 6.83
CA LEU A 30 -17.74 -2.03 7.51
C LEU A 30 -17.54 -3.37 8.22
N GLU A 31 -18.61 -3.92 8.80
CA GLU A 31 -18.59 -5.23 9.49
C GLU A 31 -18.50 -6.42 8.52
N ASP A 32 -18.94 -6.26 7.28
CA ASP A 32 -18.89 -7.31 6.26
C ASP A 32 -17.44 -7.65 5.85
N PRO A 33 -16.93 -8.86 6.13
CA PRO A 33 -15.55 -9.25 5.82
C PRO A 33 -15.24 -9.29 4.31
N ALA A 34 -16.24 -9.35 3.44
CA ALA A 34 -16.04 -9.33 1.99
C ALA A 34 -15.81 -7.92 1.44
N VAL A 35 -16.25 -6.87 2.16
CA VAL A 35 -16.07 -5.46 1.79
C VAL A 35 -14.66 -4.99 2.14
N VAL A 36 -14.01 -4.33 1.19
CA VAL A 36 -12.67 -3.74 1.31
C VAL A 36 -12.75 -2.23 1.45
N GLU A 37 -13.65 -1.60 0.70
CA GLU A 37 -13.77 -0.15 0.60
C GLU A 37 -15.22 0.27 0.42
N ILE A 38 -15.60 1.39 1.02
CA ILE A 38 -16.93 1.99 0.95
C ILE A 38 -16.76 3.41 0.44
N MET A 39 -17.55 3.84 -0.54
CA MET A 39 -17.44 5.16 -1.16
C MET A 39 -18.79 5.86 -1.18
N LEU A 40 -18.80 7.15 -0.86
CA LEU A 40 -19.92 8.06 -1.12
C LEU A 40 -19.55 8.96 -2.29
N ASN A 41 -20.39 8.94 -3.32
CA ASN A 41 -20.27 9.84 -4.46
C ASN A 41 -21.09 11.13 -4.26
N PRO A 42 -20.77 12.22 -4.98
CA PRO A 42 -21.52 13.48 -4.89
C PRO A 42 -23.01 13.40 -5.26
N ASP A 43 -23.43 12.35 -5.97
CA ASP A 43 -24.85 12.07 -6.27
C ASP A 43 -25.60 11.45 -5.08
N GLY A 44 -24.91 11.23 -3.96
CA GLY A 44 -25.45 10.64 -2.74
C GLY A 44 -25.41 9.11 -2.71
N ARG A 45 -25.02 8.43 -3.80
CA ARG A 45 -25.01 6.95 -3.85
C ARG A 45 -23.81 6.37 -3.12
N LEU A 46 -24.07 5.28 -2.40
CA LEU A 46 -23.04 4.48 -1.74
C LEU A 46 -22.60 3.32 -2.64
N TRP A 47 -21.29 3.16 -2.77
CA TRP A 47 -20.65 2.08 -3.50
C TRP A 47 -19.76 1.27 -2.57
N VAL A 48 -19.53 0.00 -2.89
CA VAL A 48 -18.60 -0.87 -2.17
C VAL A 48 -17.68 -1.59 -3.14
N ASP A 49 -16.42 -1.78 -2.74
CA ASP A 49 -15.49 -2.71 -3.40
C ASP A 49 -15.40 -4.00 -2.58
N ARG A 50 -15.69 -5.13 -3.21
CA ARG A 50 -15.64 -6.47 -2.59
C ARG A 50 -14.48 -7.28 -3.15
N LEU A 51 -13.82 -8.08 -2.31
CA LEU A 51 -12.63 -8.87 -2.70
C LEU A 51 -12.87 -9.76 -3.94
N SER A 52 -14.04 -10.39 -4.04
CA SER A 52 -14.40 -11.33 -5.10
C SER A 52 -15.15 -10.69 -6.26
N GLU A 53 -16.05 -9.74 -5.98
CA GLU A 53 -17.01 -9.19 -6.95
C GLU A 53 -16.57 -7.85 -7.54
N GLY A 54 -15.61 -7.17 -6.91
CA GLY A 54 -15.17 -5.85 -7.31
C GLY A 54 -16.16 -4.75 -6.90
N LEU A 55 -16.15 -3.66 -7.68
CA LEU A 55 -16.93 -2.44 -7.42
C LEU A 55 -18.42 -2.65 -7.75
N ALA A 56 -19.29 -2.41 -6.78
CA ALA A 56 -20.73 -2.55 -6.91
C ALA A 56 -21.49 -1.36 -6.29
N ASP A 57 -22.61 -0.99 -6.91
CA ASP A 57 -23.58 -0.08 -6.31
C ASP A 57 -24.37 -0.82 -5.21
N THR A 58 -24.56 -0.16 -4.09
CA THR A 58 -25.31 -0.73 -2.96
C THR A 58 -26.82 -0.51 -3.09
N GLY A 59 -27.26 0.44 -3.92
CA GLY A 59 -28.63 0.92 -3.96
C GLY A 59 -29.01 1.85 -2.80
N GLU A 60 -28.12 2.03 -1.83
CA GLU A 60 -28.29 2.92 -0.69
C GLU A 60 -27.84 4.35 -1.03
N THR A 61 -28.46 5.33 -0.36
CA THR A 61 -28.12 6.75 -0.55
C THR A 61 -27.91 7.45 0.79
N LEU A 62 -27.08 8.48 0.78
CA LEU A 62 -26.83 9.36 1.91
C LEU A 62 -27.15 10.80 1.54
N SER A 63 -27.79 11.52 2.47
CA SER A 63 -28.09 12.94 2.26
C SER A 63 -26.79 13.76 2.22
N PRO A 64 -26.73 14.87 1.46
CA PRO A 64 -25.57 15.77 1.46
C PRO A 64 -25.25 16.28 2.87
N ALA A 65 -26.26 16.57 3.69
CA ALA A 65 -26.06 17.02 5.07
C ALA A 65 -25.38 15.95 5.94
N ASP A 66 -25.74 14.68 5.78
CA ASP A 66 -25.10 13.58 6.50
C ASP A 66 -23.68 13.30 6.01
N GLY A 67 -23.46 13.33 4.70
CA GLY A 67 -22.12 13.21 4.12
C GLY A 67 -21.18 14.30 4.64
N GLU A 68 -21.63 15.56 4.65
CA GLU A 68 -20.86 16.67 5.21
C GLU A 68 -20.60 16.49 6.72
N ARG A 69 -21.62 16.06 7.47
CA ARG A 69 -21.50 15.82 8.91
C ARG A 69 -20.45 14.76 9.22
N ILE A 70 -20.42 13.65 8.47
CA ILE A 70 -19.40 12.60 8.63
C ILE A 70 -18.00 13.17 8.38
N VAL A 71 -17.78 13.84 7.24
CA VAL A 71 -16.46 14.41 6.89
C VAL A 71 -15.98 15.38 7.98
N ARG A 72 -16.86 16.26 8.47
CA ARG A 72 -16.52 17.21 9.54
C ARG A 72 -16.23 16.55 10.89
N LEU A 73 -16.94 15.48 11.24
CA LEU A 73 -16.69 14.73 12.47
C LEU A 73 -15.34 14.01 12.42
N VAL A 74 -14.99 13.42 11.26
CA VAL A 74 -13.67 12.82 11.05
C VAL A 74 -12.58 13.89 11.19
N ALA A 75 -12.74 15.03 10.52
CA ALA A 75 -11.80 16.15 10.60
C ALA A 75 -11.57 16.64 12.03
N HIS A 76 -12.65 16.88 12.77
CA HIS A 76 -12.57 17.25 14.18
C HIS A 76 -11.85 16.19 15.03
N HIS A 77 -12.09 14.90 14.76
CA HIS A 77 -11.45 13.82 15.48
C HIS A 77 -9.93 13.77 15.26
N VAL A 78 -9.46 14.02 14.03
CA VAL A 78 -8.01 14.03 13.72
C VAL A 78 -7.35 15.40 13.93
N GLY A 79 -8.09 16.39 14.43
CA GLY A 79 -7.59 17.74 14.70
C GLY A 79 -7.28 18.55 13.46
N VAL A 80 -7.98 18.28 12.35
CA VAL A 80 -7.84 19.00 11.08
C VAL A 80 -9.06 19.88 10.86
N GLU A 81 -8.86 21.10 10.36
CA GLU A 81 -9.95 21.98 9.96
C GLU A 81 -10.34 21.74 8.49
N VAL A 82 -11.65 21.62 8.24
CA VAL A 82 -12.20 21.50 6.89
C VAL A 82 -13.14 22.67 6.60
N HIS A 83 -12.82 23.44 5.58
CA HIS A 83 -13.55 24.62 5.14
C HIS A 83 -13.35 24.85 3.62
N PRO A 84 -14.06 25.79 2.96
CA PRO A 84 -13.99 25.94 1.50
C PRO A 84 -12.59 26.24 0.91
N ARG A 85 -11.63 26.69 1.72
CA ARG A 85 -10.22 26.89 1.31
C ARG A 85 -9.29 25.72 1.66
N SER A 86 -9.78 24.77 2.46
CA SER A 86 -9.14 23.51 2.82
C SER A 86 -10.21 22.41 2.86
N PRO A 87 -10.77 22.02 1.70
CA PRO A 87 -11.98 21.19 1.64
C PRO A 87 -11.71 19.69 1.75
N ARG A 88 -10.49 19.28 2.12
CA ARG A 88 -10.03 17.89 2.14
C ARG A 88 -9.65 17.47 3.56
N VAL A 89 -9.96 16.22 3.90
CA VAL A 89 -9.44 15.55 5.09
C VAL A 89 -8.97 14.16 4.73
N SER A 90 -7.76 13.83 5.17
CA SER A 90 -7.20 12.48 5.13
C SER A 90 -6.96 12.03 6.57
N ALA A 91 -7.48 10.85 6.93
CA ALA A 91 -7.54 10.39 8.32
C ALA A 91 -7.43 8.87 8.44
N GLU A 92 -7.07 8.43 9.65
CA GLU A 92 -7.25 7.05 10.12
C GLU A 92 -8.36 7.08 11.17
N LEU A 93 -9.38 6.25 11.01
CA LEU A 93 -10.52 6.20 11.90
C LEU A 93 -10.14 5.50 13.23
N PRO A 94 -10.70 5.95 14.36
CA PRO A 94 -10.36 5.41 15.67
C PRO A 94 -10.80 3.96 15.84
N GLU A 95 -10.09 3.23 16.70
CA GLU A 95 -10.33 1.84 17.13
C GLU A 95 -10.09 0.79 16.04
N THR A 96 -10.65 0.98 14.85
CA THR A 96 -10.66 0.00 13.76
C THR A 96 -9.61 0.29 12.70
N GLY A 97 -9.09 1.52 12.61
CA GLY A 97 -7.94 1.86 11.78
C GLY A 97 -8.25 2.03 10.29
N GLU A 98 -9.52 2.16 9.89
CA GLU A 98 -9.86 2.42 8.50
C GLU A 98 -9.24 3.73 8.01
N ARG A 99 -8.75 3.73 6.77
CA ARG A 99 -8.36 4.97 6.10
C ARG A 99 -9.61 5.70 5.63
N PHE A 100 -9.67 7.00 5.88
CA PHE A 100 -10.72 7.89 5.40
C PHE A 100 -10.12 9.00 4.55
N GLU A 101 -10.69 9.21 3.36
CA GLU A 101 -10.44 10.38 2.52
C GLU A 101 -11.78 11.08 2.26
N GLY A 102 -11.92 12.34 2.68
CA GLY A 102 -13.16 13.11 2.53
C GLY A 102 -12.94 14.43 1.80
N LEU A 103 -13.91 14.80 0.98
CA LEU A 103 -13.92 16.01 0.16
C LEU A 103 -15.26 16.75 0.34
N LEU A 104 -15.18 18.07 0.48
CA LEU A 104 -16.33 18.98 0.53
C LEU A 104 -16.29 20.00 -0.62
N PRO A 105 -17.41 20.71 -0.88
CA PRO A 105 -17.40 21.87 -1.76
C PRO A 105 -16.35 22.92 -1.34
N PRO A 106 -15.73 23.63 -2.30
CA PRO A 106 -16.06 23.67 -3.73
C PRO A 106 -15.29 22.67 -4.61
N VAL A 107 -14.45 21.79 -4.05
CA VAL A 107 -13.61 20.86 -4.85
C VAL A 107 -14.44 19.73 -5.47
N VAL A 108 -15.57 19.41 -4.84
CA VAL A 108 -16.60 18.48 -5.31
C VAL A 108 -17.97 19.15 -5.23
N ALA A 109 -18.91 18.75 -6.09
CA ALA A 109 -20.25 19.37 -6.17
C ALA A 109 -21.08 19.16 -4.89
N ALA A 110 -20.89 18.03 -4.22
CA ALA A 110 -21.48 17.66 -2.94
C ALA A 110 -20.47 16.78 -2.18
N PRO A 111 -20.65 16.53 -0.86
CA PRO A 111 -19.73 15.74 -0.07
C PRO A 111 -19.46 14.36 -0.68
N ALA A 112 -18.19 13.97 -0.69
CA ALA A 112 -17.74 12.66 -1.15
C ALA A 112 -16.70 12.12 -0.18
N PHE A 113 -16.66 10.81 0.00
CA PHE A 113 -15.59 10.18 0.78
C PHE A 113 -15.34 8.74 0.35
N ALA A 114 -14.18 8.22 0.72
CA ALA A 114 -13.85 6.79 0.67
C ALA A 114 -13.37 6.32 2.05
N ILE A 115 -13.85 5.16 2.49
CA ILE A 115 -13.45 4.47 3.71
C ILE A 115 -12.86 3.13 3.31
N ARG A 116 -11.54 2.96 3.47
CA ARG A 116 -10.84 1.73 3.16
C ARG A 116 -10.47 0.98 4.42
N LYS A 117 -10.92 -0.26 4.53
CA LYS A 117 -10.66 -1.13 5.68
C LYS A 117 -9.18 -1.51 5.73
N PRO A 118 -8.59 -1.69 6.93
CA PRO A 118 -7.29 -2.33 7.06
C PRO A 118 -7.33 -3.73 6.44
N ALA A 119 -6.20 -4.21 5.97
CA ALA A 119 -6.08 -5.61 5.58
C ALA A 119 -6.31 -6.49 6.84
N VAL A 120 -7.41 -7.26 6.88
CA VAL A 120 -7.77 -8.05 8.07
C VAL A 120 -7.07 -9.42 8.09
N ALA A 121 -6.75 -9.97 6.92
CA ALA A 121 -6.08 -11.27 6.78
C ALA A 121 -4.75 -11.14 6.04
N ILE A 122 -3.68 -11.66 6.62
CA ILE A 122 -2.40 -11.88 5.93
C ILE A 122 -2.57 -13.12 5.06
N PHE A 123 -2.64 -12.93 3.74
CA PHE A 123 -2.56 -14.03 2.79
C PHE A 123 -1.12 -14.53 2.72
N THR A 124 -0.92 -15.83 2.89
CA THR A 124 0.38 -16.48 2.72
C THR A 124 0.65 -16.78 1.24
N LEU A 125 1.89 -17.06 0.88
CA LEU A 125 2.20 -17.52 -0.48
C LEU A 125 1.50 -18.86 -0.81
N ASP A 126 1.24 -19.71 0.18
CA ASP A 126 0.47 -20.95 -0.01
C ASP A 126 -1.00 -20.65 -0.32
N ASP A 127 -1.59 -19.61 0.27
CA ASP A 127 -2.96 -19.19 -0.06
C ASP A 127 -3.05 -18.69 -1.50
N TYR A 128 -2.03 -18.00 -1.99
CA TYR A 128 -1.95 -17.59 -3.40
C TYR A 128 -1.89 -18.80 -4.36
N VAL A 129 -1.15 -19.86 -3.97
CA VAL A 129 -1.08 -21.11 -4.74
C VAL A 129 -2.42 -21.85 -4.70
N ALA A 130 -3.02 -21.98 -3.51
CA ALA A 130 -4.31 -22.64 -3.33
C ALA A 130 -5.45 -21.94 -4.09
N ALA A 131 -5.41 -20.61 -4.17
CA ALA A 131 -6.35 -19.80 -4.93
C ALA A 131 -6.07 -19.76 -6.45
N GLY A 132 -4.98 -20.39 -6.93
CA GLY A 132 -4.59 -20.37 -8.34
C GLY A 132 -4.12 -19.01 -8.85
N ILE A 133 -3.80 -18.07 -7.94
CA ILE A 133 -3.30 -16.73 -8.28
C ILE A 133 -1.82 -16.80 -8.69
N MET A 134 -1.05 -17.74 -8.12
CA MET A 134 0.34 -17.99 -8.48
C MET A 134 0.63 -19.49 -8.54
N PHE A 135 1.70 -19.86 -9.25
CA PHE A 135 2.18 -21.24 -9.28
C PHE A 135 3.10 -21.56 -8.09
N ALA A 136 3.22 -22.85 -7.75
CA ALA A 136 4.01 -23.31 -6.61
C ALA A 136 5.52 -23.00 -6.75
N ASP A 137 6.06 -23.04 -7.97
CA ASP A 137 7.44 -22.67 -8.28
C ASP A 137 7.68 -21.17 -8.12
N GLN A 138 6.73 -20.32 -8.53
CA GLN A 138 6.78 -18.88 -8.28
C GLN A 138 6.79 -18.56 -6.78
N ALA A 139 5.95 -19.24 -5.99
CA ALA A 139 5.98 -19.14 -4.54
C ALA A 139 7.33 -19.58 -3.95
N ALA A 140 7.89 -20.69 -4.42
CA ALA A 140 9.21 -21.16 -3.98
C ALA A 140 10.32 -20.16 -4.33
N THR A 141 10.31 -19.59 -5.54
CA THR A 141 11.25 -18.55 -5.97
C THR A 141 11.17 -17.30 -5.09
N LEU A 142 9.95 -16.82 -4.78
CA LEU A 142 9.77 -15.68 -3.88
C LEU A 142 10.28 -15.97 -2.46
N ARG A 143 10.03 -17.17 -1.91
CA ARG A 143 10.58 -17.57 -0.61
C ARG A 143 12.10 -17.58 -0.62
N ALA A 144 12.70 -18.19 -1.64
CA ALA A 144 14.15 -18.24 -1.78
C ALA A 144 14.76 -16.83 -1.87
N ALA A 145 14.11 -15.94 -2.63
CA ALA A 145 14.52 -14.55 -2.73
C ALA A 145 14.44 -13.79 -1.40
N VAL A 146 13.36 -13.97 -0.63
CA VAL A 146 13.24 -13.40 0.71
C VAL A 146 14.37 -13.89 1.61
N MET A 147 14.63 -15.20 1.64
CA MET A 147 15.71 -15.78 2.45
C MET A 147 17.10 -15.31 2.04
N ALA A 148 17.32 -15.12 0.74
CA ALA A 148 18.57 -14.57 0.19
C ALA A 148 18.72 -13.04 0.39
N ARG A 149 17.75 -12.39 1.03
CA ARG A 149 17.67 -10.92 1.15
C ARG A 149 17.75 -10.22 -0.21
N ALA A 150 17.09 -10.78 -1.22
CA ALA A 150 16.91 -10.11 -2.50
C ALA A 150 15.97 -8.90 -2.36
N ASN A 151 16.23 -7.84 -3.11
CA ASN A 151 15.36 -6.68 -3.22
C ASN A 151 14.24 -6.96 -4.22
N ILE A 152 12.99 -6.94 -3.76
CA ILE A 152 11.82 -7.34 -4.53
C ILE A 152 10.89 -6.14 -4.75
N LEU A 153 10.62 -5.84 -6.01
CA LEU A 153 9.65 -4.82 -6.40
C LEU A 153 8.34 -5.47 -6.83
N VAL A 154 7.25 -5.20 -6.11
CA VAL A 154 5.91 -5.68 -6.42
C VAL A 154 5.17 -4.64 -7.26
N ALA A 155 4.90 -4.98 -8.51
CA ALA A 155 4.26 -4.11 -9.48
C ALA A 155 2.80 -4.51 -9.76
N GLY A 156 2.02 -3.56 -10.26
CA GLY A 156 0.63 -3.78 -10.68
C GLY A 156 -0.24 -2.53 -10.68
N GLY A 157 -1.41 -2.63 -11.30
CA GLY A 157 -2.43 -1.57 -11.29
C GLY A 157 -3.06 -1.33 -9.92
N THR A 158 -4.04 -0.41 -9.87
CA THR A 158 -4.86 -0.20 -8.67
C THR A 158 -5.73 -1.44 -8.41
N SER A 159 -5.80 -1.84 -7.14
CA SER A 159 -6.59 -2.99 -6.66
C SER A 159 -6.18 -4.36 -7.21
N THR A 160 -4.98 -4.51 -7.79
CA THR A 160 -4.46 -5.82 -8.23
C THR A 160 -3.92 -6.68 -7.08
N GLY A 161 -3.74 -6.11 -5.88
CA GLY A 161 -3.29 -6.84 -4.68
C GLY A 161 -1.80 -6.71 -4.36
N LYS A 162 -1.12 -5.65 -4.82
CA LYS A 162 0.32 -5.41 -4.55
C LYS A 162 0.67 -5.46 -3.06
N THR A 163 -0.06 -4.69 -2.26
CA THR A 163 0.14 -4.63 -0.81
C THR A 163 -0.15 -5.99 -0.16
N THR A 164 -1.15 -6.73 -0.66
CA THR A 164 -1.46 -8.09 -0.18
C THR A 164 -0.31 -9.07 -0.42
N LEU A 165 0.28 -9.07 -1.62
CA LEU A 165 1.45 -9.90 -1.91
C LEU A 165 2.67 -9.46 -1.10
N THR A 166 2.84 -8.15 -0.90
CA THR A 166 3.90 -7.61 -0.04
C THR A 166 3.76 -8.11 1.40
N ASN A 167 2.54 -8.14 1.95
CA ASN A 167 2.29 -8.73 3.27
C ASN A 167 2.58 -10.24 3.32
N ALA A 168 2.31 -10.97 2.24
CA ALA A 168 2.70 -12.38 2.13
C ALA A 168 4.23 -12.56 2.20
N LEU A 169 4.99 -11.69 1.51
CA LEU A 169 6.46 -11.68 1.57
C LEU A 169 6.97 -11.27 2.95
N LEU A 170 6.32 -10.31 3.61
CA LEU A 170 6.64 -9.91 4.98
C LEU A 170 6.35 -11.02 6.00
N ALA A 171 5.39 -11.90 5.73
CA ALA A 171 5.15 -13.09 6.54
C ALA A 171 6.31 -14.10 6.42
N GLU A 172 6.94 -14.20 5.24
CA GLU A 172 8.18 -14.99 5.07
C GLU A 172 9.37 -14.32 5.77
N VAL A 173 9.49 -12.98 5.69
CA VAL A 173 10.50 -12.20 6.44
C VAL A 173 10.35 -12.43 7.95
N ALA A 174 9.13 -12.46 8.47
CA ALA A 174 8.88 -12.65 9.91
C ALA A 174 9.37 -14.00 10.45
N LYS A 175 9.70 -14.96 9.58
CA LYS A 175 10.30 -16.25 9.96
C LYS A 175 11.82 -16.15 10.20
N THR A 176 12.43 -14.99 9.93
CA THR A 176 13.86 -14.73 10.17
C THR A 176 14.06 -13.94 11.47
N ALA A 177 15.32 -13.67 11.81
CA ALA A 177 15.70 -12.83 12.96
C ALA A 177 15.95 -11.35 12.55
N ASP A 178 15.53 -10.96 11.34
CA ASP A 178 15.84 -9.66 10.77
C ASP A 178 15.14 -8.54 11.54
N ARG A 179 15.86 -7.43 11.77
CA ARG A 179 15.25 -6.17 12.19
C ARG A 179 14.58 -5.48 11.00
N VAL A 180 13.27 -5.33 11.06
CA VAL A 180 12.47 -4.76 9.96
C VAL A 180 12.11 -3.31 10.29
N VAL A 181 12.38 -2.40 9.36
CA VAL A 181 11.96 -0.99 9.45
C VAL A 181 11.00 -0.69 8.30
N ILE A 182 9.69 -0.72 8.59
CA ILE A 182 8.63 -0.44 7.61
C ILE A 182 8.47 1.07 7.46
N ILE A 183 8.28 1.51 6.21
CA ILE A 183 8.01 2.91 5.86
C ILE A 183 6.78 2.97 4.96
N GLU A 184 5.76 3.72 5.34
CA GLU A 184 4.51 3.79 4.57
C GLU A 184 3.79 5.14 4.71
N ASP A 185 3.00 5.55 3.73
CA ASP A 185 2.14 6.74 3.87
C ASP A 185 0.89 6.43 4.72
N THR A 186 0.30 5.27 4.48
CA THR A 186 -0.86 4.75 5.19
C THR A 186 -0.50 3.37 5.71
N ARG A 187 -0.94 3.05 6.94
CA ARG A 187 -0.75 1.73 7.53
C ARG A 187 -1.51 0.65 6.75
N GLU A 188 -0.80 -0.04 5.89
CA GLU A 188 -1.30 -1.20 5.16
C GLU A 188 -0.38 -2.42 5.30
N LEU A 189 0.91 -2.19 5.56
CA LEU A 189 1.88 -3.25 5.68
C LEU A 189 1.79 -3.94 7.04
N GLN A 190 1.83 -5.27 7.01
CA GLN A 190 1.72 -6.13 8.18
C GLN A 190 2.93 -7.05 8.24
N CYS A 191 3.67 -6.98 9.35
CA CYS A 191 4.81 -7.84 9.62
C CYS A 191 4.80 -8.26 11.08
N ALA A 192 4.98 -9.56 11.31
CA ALA A 192 5.05 -10.15 12.65
C ALA A 192 6.49 -10.34 13.15
N ALA A 193 7.48 -9.75 12.48
CA ALA A 193 8.88 -9.84 12.90
C ALA A 193 9.03 -9.33 14.35
N PRO A 194 9.71 -10.07 15.25
CA PRO A 194 9.84 -9.66 16.64
C PRO A 194 10.53 -8.30 16.83
N ASN A 195 11.43 -7.95 15.92
CA ASN A 195 12.21 -6.71 15.95
C ASN A 195 11.74 -5.76 14.84
N LEU A 196 10.63 -5.06 15.10
CA LEU A 196 9.94 -4.20 14.13
C LEU A 196 9.92 -2.74 14.56
N VAL A 197 10.21 -1.83 13.61
CA VAL A 197 9.89 -0.41 13.70
C VAL A 197 8.99 -0.05 12.53
N ALA A 198 7.80 0.47 12.80
CA ALA A 198 6.89 0.97 11.77
C ALA A 198 6.90 2.50 11.79
N MET A 199 7.33 3.11 10.69
CA MET A 199 7.34 4.55 10.48
C MET A 199 6.32 4.92 9.41
N ARG A 200 5.68 6.08 9.60
CA ARG A 200 4.71 6.60 8.63
C ARG A 200 4.93 8.05 8.33
N THR A 201 4.58 8.46 7.11
CA THR A 201 4.60 9.88 6.77
C THR A 201 3.54 10.63 7.56
N LYS A 202 3.77 11.93 7.68
CA LYS A 202 2.83 12.85 8.28
C LYS A 202 3.03 14.20 7.63
N ASP A 203 1.98 14.72 7.00
CA ASP A 203 2.01 16.02 6.33
C ASP A 203 2.61 17.11 7.22
N GLY A 204 3.60 17.81 6.68
CA GLY A 204 4.34 18.88 7.37
C GLY A 204 5.28 18.42 8.48
N VAL A 205 5.43 17.11 8.71
CA VAL A 205 6.26 16.54 9.79
C VAL A 205 7.34 15.61 9.26
N ALA A 206 6.98 14.67 8.38
CA ALA A 206 7.92 13.72 7.81
C ALA A 206 7.42 13.17 6.46
N THR A 207 8.27 13.28 5.44
CA THR A 207 8.11 12.70 4.09
C THR A 207 8.69 11.29 4.01
N LEU A 208 8.33 10.52 2.97
CA LEU A 208 8.92 9.19 2.75
C LEU A 208 10.45 9.26 2.66
N SER A 209 11.00 10.25 1.93
CA SER A 209 12.45 10.47 1.81
C SER A 209 13.13 10.67 3.17
N GLU A 210 12.54 11.49 4.06
CA GLU A 210 13.09 11.74 5.40
C GLU A 210 13.05 10.48 6.28
N LEU A 211 11.99 9.68 6.16
CA LEU A 211 11.87 8.42 6.87
C LEU A 211 12.87 7.38 6.36
N VAL A 212 13.09 7.29 5.04
CA VAL A 212 14.11 6.40 4.46
C VAL A 212 15.49 6.78 4.98
N ARG A 213 15.86 8.06 4.96
CA ARG A 213 17.16 8.50 5.51
C ARG A 213 17.29 8.25 7.01
N SER A 214 16.20 8.43 7.77
CA SER A 214 16.17 8.14 9.21
C SER A 214 16.36 6.66 9.49
N SER A 215 15.78 5.79 8.65
CA SER A 215 15.85 4.33 8.81
C SER A 215 17.30 3.82 8.83
N LEU A 216 18.21 4.42 8.06
CA LEU A 216 19.61 4.02 7.98
C LEU A 216 20.35 4.12 9.32
N ARG A 217 19.85 4.94 10.25
CA ARG A 217 20.40 5.09 11.60
C ARG A 217 19.78 4.14 12.62
N LEU A 218 18.76 3.38 12.22
CA LEU A 218 18.05 2.43 13.08
C LEU A 218 18.62 1.01 12.99
N ARG A 219 19.75 0.82 12.29
CA ARG A 219 20.39 -0.48 12.02
C ARG A 219 19.37 -1.51 11.49
N PRO A 220 18.66 -1.23 10.38
CA PRO A 220 17.72 -2.19 9.80
C PRO A 220 18.48 -3.35 9.18
N ASP A 221 17.91 -4.55 9.24
CA ASP A 221 18.29 -5.64 8.32
C ASP A 221 17.49 -5.55 7.02
N ARG A 222 16.26 -4.99 7.07
CA ARG A 222 15.37 -4.80 5.92
C ARG A 222 14.60 -3.49 6.02
N ILE A 223 14.36 -2.87 4.87
CA ILE A 223 13.57 -1.63 4.76
C ILE A 223 12.44 -1.86 3.76
N PRO A 224 11.31 -2.45 4.17
CA PRO A 224 10.12 -2.51 3.34
C PRO A 224 9.48 -1.13 3.19
N ILE A 225 8.97 -0.83 2.00
CA ILE A 225 8.24 0.41 1.72
C ILE A 225 6.85 0.11 1.18
N GLY A 226 5.84 0.85 1.67
CA GLY A 226 4.44 0.67 1.26
C GLY A 226 4.28 0.82 -0.26
N GLU A 227 4.57 2.01 -0.79
CA GLU A 227 4.54 2.28 -2.22
C GLU A 227 5.51 3.41 -2.58
N VAL A 228 6.26 3.23 -3.66
CA VAL A 228 7.14 4.27 -4.21
C VAL A 228 6.34 5.07 -5.24
N ARG A 229 6.19 6.37 -4.98
CA ARG A 229 5.31 7.31 -5.69
C ARG A 229 6.04 8.56 -6.20
N GLY A 230 7.24 8.86 -5.73
CA GLY A 230 7.96 10.09 -6.05
C GLY A 230 9.47 10.00 -5.84
N SER A 231 10.07 11.17 -5.62
CA SER A 231 11.51 11.39 -5.42
C SER A 231 12.19 10.53 -4.34
N GLU A 232 11.44 9.95 -3.39
CA GLU A 232 11.97 9.01 -2.39
C GLU A 232 12.57 7.76 -3.02
N ALA A 233 12.21 7.45 -4.26
CA ALA A 233 12.78 6.35 -5.05
C ALA A 233 14.32 6.33 -5.02
N LEU A 234 14.97 7.50 -5.10
CA LEU A 234 16.43 7.58 -5.09
C LEU A 234 17.03 7.29 -3.70
N ASP A 235 16.40 7.81 -2.65
CA ASP A 235 16.82 7.55 -1.27
C ASP A 235 16.64 6.07 -0.94
N LEU A 236 15.54 5.46 -1.39
CA LEU A 236 15.27 4.03 -1.22
C LEU A 236 16.30 3.17 -1.96
N LEU A 237 16.57 3.51 -3.23
CA LEU A 237 17.55 2.78 -4.03
C LEU A 237 18.94 2.83 -3.39
N LYS A 238 19.35 3.99 -2.88
CA LYS A 238 20.60 4.12 -2.13
C LYS A 238 20.57 3.28 -0.86
N ALA A 239 19.46 3.28 -0.11
CA ALA A 239 19.35 2.48 1.10
C ALA A 239 19.54 0.99 0.83
N TRP A 240 18.81 0.45 -0.17
CA TRP A 240 18.90 -0.95 -0.57
C TRP A 240 20.26 -1.32 -1.18
N GLY A 241 20.81 -0.44 -2.01
CA GLY A 241 22.11 -0.64 -2.66
C GLY A 241 23.32 -0.44 -1.75
N THR A 242 23.16 0.21 -0.58
CA THR A 242 24.26 0.50 0.36
C THR A 242 24.05 -0.16 1.72
N GLY A 243 24.18 -1.47 1.73
CA GLY A 243 24.35 -2.25 2.96
C GLY A 243 23.05 -2.66 3.68
N HIS A 244 21.87 -2.42 3.08
CA HIS A 244 20.58 -2.82 3.64
C HIS A 244 19.73 -3.59 2.61
N PRO A 245 20.20 -4.77 2.14
CA PRO A 245 19.48 -5.57 1.15
C PRO A 245 18.20 -6.19 1.74
N GLY A 246 17.41 -6.87 0.91
CA GLY A 246 16.18 -7.53 1.35
C GLY A 246 14.99 -6.58 1.45
N GLY A 247 15.07 -5.46 0.75
CA GLY A 247 14.00 -4.49 0.57
C GLY A 247 12.81 -5.08 -0.18
N ILE A 248 11.61 -4.71 0.23
CA ILE A 248 10.37 -5.08 -0.48
C ILE A 248 9.56 -3.81 -0.64
N GLY A 249 9.18 -3.47 -1.87
CA GLY A 249 8.42 -2.26 -2.14
C GLY A 249 7.34 -2.48 -3.18
N THR A 250 6.32 -1.64 -3.19
CA THR A 250 5.34 -1.63 -4.29
C THR A 250 5.52 -0.45 -5.23
N ILE A 251 5.16 -0.64 -6.50
CA ILE A 251 5.14 0.42 -7.52
C ILE A 251 3.98 0.19 -8.50
N HIS A 252 3.46 1.27 -9.07
CA HIS A 252 2.47 1.16 -10.15
C HIS A 252 3.14 0.95 -11.51
N ALA A 253 3.04 -0.26 -12.05
CA ALA A 253 3.48 -0.61 -13.39
C ALA A 253 2.72 -1.84 -13.90
N GLY A 254 2.65 -2.01 -15.23
CA GLY A 254 1.94 -3.12 -15.87
C GLY A 254 2.83 -4.30 -16.30
N SER A 255 4.14 -4.18 -16.18
CA SER A 255 5.14 -5.19 -16.57
C SER A 255 6.44 -5.01 -15.78
N GLY A 256 7.31 -6.02 -15.80
CA GLY A 256 8.60 -6.01 -15.11
C GLY A 256 9.49 -4.87 -15.61
N ILE A 257 9.64 -4.78 -16.94
CA ILE A 257 10.39 -3.69 -17.57
C ILE A 257 9.75 -2.31 -17.30
N GLY A 258 8.42 -2.26 -17.27
CA GLY A 258 7.67 -1.05 -16.96
C GLY A 258 7.91 -0.57 -15.52
N ALA A 259 8.10 -1.49 -14.57
CA ALA A 259 8.39 -1.16 -13.18
C ALA A 259 9.76 -0.50 -13.02
N LEU A 260 10.79 -1.03 -13.70
CA LEU A 260 12.14 -0.44 -13.68
C LEU A 260 12.16 0.95 -14.33
N ARG A 261 11.51 1.09 -15.50
CA ARG A 261 11.36 2.40 -16.17
C ARG A 261 10.55 3.39 -15.34
N ARG A 262 9.51 2.92 -14.62
CA ARG A 262 8.74 3.78 -13.71
C ARG A 262 9.60 4.24 -12.55
N LEU A 263 10.40 3.36 -11.96
CA LEU A 263 11.33 3.72 -10.90
C LEU A 263 12.34 4.77 -11.37
N GLU A 264 12.86 4.62 -12.59
CA GLU A 264 13.71 5.64 -13.25
C GLU A 264 13.02 7.00 -13.38
N GLN A 265 11.76 7.04 -13.83
CA GLN A 265 10.99 8.28 -13.91
C GLN A 265 10.81 8.95 -12.54
N LEU A 266 10.54 8.18 -11.48
CA LEU A 266 10.40 8.70 -10.12
C LEU A 266 11.72 9.27 -9.61
N ILE A 267 12.85 8.62 -9.91
CA ILE A 267 14.18 9.15 -9.57
C ILE A 267 14.48 10.44 -10.33
N GLN A 268 14.00 10.56 -11.57
CA GLN A 268 14.18 11.75 -12.39
C GLN A 268 13.51 13.01 -11.80
N GLU A 269 12.55 12.85 -10.89
CA GLU A 269 11.98 13.98 -10.14
C GLU A 269 12.99 14.61 -9.17
N ALA A 270 14.03 13.87 -8.75
CA ALA A 270 15.05 14.30 -7.81
C ALA A 270 16.37 14.73 -8.47
N VAL A 271 16.71 14.16 -9.63
CA VAL A 271 18.00 14.34 -10.30
C VAL A 271 17.87 14.39 -11.82
N VAL A 272 18.77 15.15 -12.47
CA VAL A 272 18.79 15.27 -13.94
C VAL A 272 19.25 13.99 -14.62
N THR A 273 20.30 13.34 -14.07
CA THR A 273 20.86 12.10 -14.61
C THR A 273 20.52 10.95 -13.68
N VAL A 274 19.69 10.03 -14.16
CA VAL A 274 19.27 8.85 -13.39
C VAL A 274 20.38 7.78 -13.42
N PRO A 275 20.80 7.24 -12.26
CA PRO A 275 21.79 6.17 -12.20
C PRO A 275 21.15 4.81 -12.55
N ARG A 276 20.88 4.57 -13.85
CA ARG A 276 20.21 3.35 -14.35
C ARG A 276 20.93 2.06 -13.97
N ALA A 277 22.27 2.06 -13.99
CA ALA A 277 23.08 0.93 -13.54
C ALA A 277 22.79 0.58 -12.06
N LEU A 278 22.69 1.58 -11.19
CA LEU A 278 22.34 1.38 -9.79
C LEU A 278 20.95 0.77 -9.63
N ILE A 279 19.97 1.18 -10.45
CA ILE A 279 18.64 0.56 -10.46
C ILE A 279 18.75 -0.94 -10.77
N ALA A 280 19.46 -1.26 -11.85
CA ALA A 280 19.58 -2.62 -12.34
C ALA A 280 20.42 -3.54 -11.42
N GLU A 281 21.37 -2.98 -10.69
CA GLU A 281 22.19 -3.69 -9.69
C GLU A 281 21.48 -3.87 -8.35
N THR A 282 20.55 -2.97 -8.02
CA THR A 282 19.89 -3.00 -6.69
C THR A 282 18.61 -3.82 -6.71
N ILE A 283 17.82 -3.80 -7.78
CA ILE A 283 16.57 -4.57 -7.84
C ILE A 283 16.87 -5.97 -8.34
N ASP A 284 16.58 -7.01 -7.56
CA ASP A 284 16.87 -8.39 -7.95
C ASP A 284 15.68 -9.04 -8.69
N LEU A 285 14.47 -8.77 -8.21
CA LEU A 285 13.23 -9.36 -8.73
C LEU A 285 12.11 -8.33 -8.87
N VAL A 286 11.30 -8.51 -9.91
CA VAL A 286 10.04 -7.81 -10.11
C VAL A 286 8.89 -8.80 -10.20
N ALA A 287 7.90 -8.65 -9.33
CA ALA A 287 6.69 -9.46 -9.29
C ALA A 287 5.49 -8.63 -9.74
N VAL A 288 4.88 -8.94 -10.88
CA VAL A 288 3.81 -8.12 -11.48
C VAL A 288 2.46 -8.80 -11.29
N LEU A 289 1.55 -8.15 -10.56
CA LEU A 289 0.16 -8.57 -10.42
C LEU A 289 -0.73 -7.89 -11.46
N SER A 290 -1.63 -8.68 -12.05
CA SER A 290 -2.68 -8.19 -12.95
C SER A 290 -4.04 -8.81 -12.60
N GLY A 291 -5.10 -8.26 -13.19
CA GLY A 291 -6.46 -8.71 -12.93
C GLY A 291 -7.02 -8.22 -11.59
N ARG A 292 -8.31 -8.50 -11.37
CA ARG A 292 -9.07 -8.19 -10.16
C ARG A 292 -10.04 -9.34 -9.88
N GLY A 293 -10.50 -9.46 -8.62
CA GLY A 293 -11.39 -10.54 -8.21
C GLY A 293 -10.81 -11.91 -8.59
N SER A 294 -11.62 -12.76 -9.21
CA SER A 294 -11.25 -14.09 -9.70
C SER A 294 -10.22 -14.11 -10.84
N ALA A 295 -10.02 -12.99 -11.55
CA ALA A 295 -9.02 -12.89 -12.62
C ALA A 295 -7.62 -12.48 -12.12
N ARG A 296 -7.47 -12.23 -10.80
CA ARG A 296 -6.22 -11.83 -10.18
C ARG A 296 -5.17 -12.94 -10.35
N ARG A 297 -3.99 -12.58 -10.85
CA ARG A 297 -2.85 -13.50 -11.03
C ARG A 297 -1.50 -12.79 -10.96
N LEU A 298 -0.47 -13.54 -10.58
CA LEU A 298 0.92 -13.16 -10.80
C LEU A 298 1.25 -13.33 -12.29
N ALA A 299 1.22 -12.23 -13.02
CA ALA A 299 1.33 -12.21 -14.47
C ALA A 299 2.78 -12.38 -14.95
N GLU A 300 3.73 -11.86 -14.17
CA GLU A 300 5.15 -11.89 -14.49
C GLU A 300 5.94 -11.99 -13.19
N LEU A 301 6.98 -12.84 -13.18
CA LEU A 301 7.99 -12.86 -12.14
C LEU A 301 9.35 -12.85 -12.84
N ALA A 302 10.01 -11.69 -12.82
CA ALA A 302 11.20 -11.44 -13.60
C ALA A 302 12.42 -11.19 -12.69
N ARG A 303 13.57 -11.73 -13.08
CA ARG A 303 14.89 -11.38 -12.57
C ARG A 303 15.45 -10.21 -13.36
N VAL A 304 16.13 -9.30 -12.68
CA VAL A 304 16.85 -8.20 -13.32
C VAL A 304 18.30 -8.63 -13.55
N ASP A 305 18.75 -8.57 -14.80
CA ASP A 305 20.06 -9.06 -15.23
C ASP A 305 21.05 -7.92 -15.54
N GLY A 306 20.69 -6.68 -15.18
CA GLY A 306 21.50 -5.49 -15.43
C GLY A 306 20.97 -4.64 -16.60
N LEU A 307 21.89 -4.04 -17.35
CA LEU A 307 21.60 -3.28 -18.55
C LEU A 307 22.04 -4.05 -19.79
N SER A 308 21.19 -4.04 -20.82
CA SER A 308 21.48 -4.54 -22.16
C SER A 308 22.53 -3.66 -22.87
N PRO A 309 23.16 -4.16 -23.96
CA PRO A 309 24.09 -3.38 -24.78
C PRO A 309 23.49 -2.09 -25.36
N ASP A 310 22.18 -2.09 -25.62
CA ASP A 310 21.43 -0.92 -26.11
C ASP A 310 21.10 0.09 -25.00
N GLY A 311 21.54 -0.21 -23.77
CA GLY A 311 21.38 0.63 -22.60
C GLY A 311 20.03 0.51 -21.91
N ASP A 312 19.11 -0.35 -22.36
CA ASP A 312 17.84 -0.62 -21.65
C ASP A 312 18.00 -1.71 -20.57
N TYR A 313 17.05 -1.84 -19.65
CA TYR A 313 17.12 -2.89 -18.62
C TYR A 313 16.93 -4.28 -19.24
N ALA A 314 17.77 -5.23 -18.82
CA ALA A 314 17.65 -6.64 -19.17
C ALA A 314 16.92 -7.39 -18.05
N ILE A 315 15.89 -8.15 -18.42
CA ILE A 315 15.15 -9.01 -17.49
C ILE A 315 14.90 -10.39 -18.10
N THR A 316 14.86 -11.42 -17.25
CA THR A 316 14.54 -12.80 -17.63
C THR A 316 13.47 -13.39 -16.71
N PRO A 317 12.67 -14.38 -17.16
CA PRO A 317 11.76 -15.09 -16.27
C PRO A 317 12.50 -15.74 -15.10
N ALA A 318 12.04 -15.52 -13.87
CA ALA A 318 12.64 -16.10 -12.67
C ALA A 318 12.22 -17.56 -12.43
N THR A 319 11.28 -18.05 -13.23
CA THR A 319 10.81 -19.45 -13.29
C THR A 319 10.87 -19.91 -14.74
N LEU A 320 11.08 -21.21 -14.97
CA LEU A 320 11.11 -21.77 -16.32
C LEU A 320 9.77 -21.54 -17.03
N ASP A 321 9.84 -21.12 -18.30
CA ASP A 321 8.65 -20.98 -19.14
C ASP A 321 7.97 -22.34 -19.31
N ARG A 322 6.70 -22.42 -18.91
CA ARG A 322 5.85 -23.61 -19.10
C ARG A 322 4.93 -23.48 -20.30
N THR A 323 5.22 -22.58 -21.24
CA THR A 323 4.59 -22.51 -22.57
C THR A 323 5.04 -23.70 -23.42
N GLY A 324 4.69 -24.91 -22.99
CA GLY A 324 4.56 -26.05 -23.88
C GLY A 324 3.34 -25.86 -24.78
N ALA A 325 3.48 -25.09 -25.84
CA ALA A 325 2.72 -25.36 -27.06
C ALA A 325 3.44 -26.52 -27.79
N PRO A 326 2.74 -27.58 -28.22
CA PRO A 326 3.39 -28.66 -28.96
C PRO A 326 3.96 -28.11 -30.27
N SER A 327 5.13 -28.66 -30.61
CA SER A 327 5.83 -28.55 -31.89
C SER A 327 4.93 -28.57 -33.12
#